data_AF-A0A917UDI7-F1
#
_entry.id   AF-A0A917UDI7-F1
#
_cell.length_a   1.000
_cell.length_b   1.000
_cell.length_c   1.000
_cell.angle_alpha   90.00
_cell.angle_beta   90.00
_cell.angle_gamma   90.00
#
_symmetry.space_group_name_H-M   'P 1'
#
loop_
_entity.id
_entity.type
_entity.pdbx_description
1 polymer ?
#
loop_
_entity_poly.entity_id
_entity_poly.type
_entity_poly.pdbx_seq_one_letter_code
_entity_poly.pdbx_strand_id
1 'polypeptide(L)'
;MAVLSPFVIPTPAALCGLLAEPERLRVFAAVVLGASTPTAVVTASGLPARSVEAAIRRLQQGGLLAVTDGTLVPLAEAFKDSVRSSVPVEDVVPLGPDRQRDQVLRTFIVDGRLSQIPAAHGKRLVVLEHIASSFEPGVRYPEREVNAILRAWHDDHAALRRYLVDSGYLTRADNVYWRSGGPVDV
;
A
#
# COMPACT_ATOMS: atom_id res chain seq x y z
N MET A 1 25.21 -22.13 20.90
CA MET A 1 23.78 -21.95 20.59
C MET A 1 23.51 -20.45 20.54
N ALA A 2 23.79 -19.81 19.40
CA ALA A 2 23.59 -18.37 19.25
C ALA A 2 22.10 -18.11 19.00
N VAL A 3 21.48 -17.35 19.90
CA VAL A 3 20.11 -16.87 19.78
C VAL A 3 20.05 -15.97 18.55
N LEU A 4 19.34 -16.41 17.52
CA LEU A 4 18.98 -15.58 16.38
C LEU A 4 18.08 -14.46 16.92
N SER A 5 18.65 -13.26 17.08
CA SER A 5 17.87 -12.05 17.32
C SER A 5 16.80 -11.93 16.22
N PRO A 6 15.54 -11.64 16.54
CA PRO A 6 14.52 -11.44 15.53
C PRO A 6 14.96 -10.23 14.69
N PHE A 7 15.23 -10.44 13.40
CA PHE A 7 15.55 -9.38 12.48
C PHE A 7 14.29 -8.54 12.28
N VAL A 8 14.11 -7.53 13.12
CA VAL A 8 13.01 -6.57 13.00
C VAL A 8 13.28 -5.77 11.73
N ILE A 9 12.40 -5.90 10.74
CA ILE A 9 12.48 -5.11 9.51
C ILE A 9 12.33 -3.62 9.90
N PRO A 10 13.32 -2.76 9.61
CA PRO A 10 13.24 -1.35 9.93
C PRO A 10 12.10 -0.66 9.16
N THR A 11 11.43 0.30 9.78
CA THR A 11 10.36 1.07 9.11
C THR A 11 10.94 2.04 8.08
N PRO A 12 10.15 2.46 7.06
CA PRO A 12 10.61 3.46 6.09
C PRO A 12 11.12 4.75 6.75
N ALA A 13 10.42 5.24 7.78
CA ALA A 13 10.83 6.42 8.53
C ALA A 13 12.18 6.22 9.24
N ALA A 14 12.45 5.03 9.79
CA ALA A 14 13.73 4.72 10.41
C ALA A 14 14.86 4.66 9.38
N LEU A 15 14.62 4.07 8.20
CA LEU A 15 15.58 4.05 7.09
C LEU A 15 15.89 5.45 6.58
N CYS A 16 14.85 6.29 6.39
CA CYS A 16 15.01 7.70 6.03
C CYS A 16 15.80 8.46 7.09
N GLY A 17 15.51 8.29 8.37
CA GLY A 17 16.25 8.94 9.47
C GLY A 17 17.71 8.50 9.54
N LEU A 18 18.02 7.24 9.23
CA LEU A 18 19.40 6.78 9.13
C LEU A 18 20.13 7.46 7.97
N LEU A 19 19.52 7.55 6.80
CA LEU A 19 20.16 8.14 5.62
C LEU A 19 20.06 9.67 5.52
N ALA A 20 19.25 10.32 6.36
CA ALA A 20 19.16 11.78 6.40
C ALA A 20 20.48 12.45 6.84
N GLU A 21 21.32 11.72 7.59
CA GLU A 21 22.63 12.24 8.00
C GLU A 21 23.66 12.12 6.87
N PRO A 22 24.29 13.24 6.42
CA PRO A 22 25.15 13.26 5.24
C PRO A 22 26.32 12.27 5.27
N GLU A 23 26.95 12.09 6.43
CA GLU A 23 28.07 11.14 6.58
C GLU A 23 27.62 9.70 6.35
N ARG A 24 26.45 9.31 6.89
CA ARG A 24 25.92 7.95 6.74
C ARG A 24 25.45 7.69 5.31
N LEU A 25 24.83 8.68 4.67
CA LEU A 25 24.47 8.59 3.26
C LEU A 25 25.68 8.34 2.37
N ARG A 26 26.77 9.09 2.58
CA ARG A 26 28.02 8.93 1.79
C ARG A 26 28.68 7.58 2.02
N VAL A 27 28.72 7.10 3.26
CA VAL A 27 29.25 5.76 3.58
C VAL A 27 28.42 4.66 2.93
N PHE A 28 27.09 4.72 3.05
CA PHE A 28 26.20 3.75 2.41
C PHE A 28 26.37 3.75 0.89
N ALA A 29 26.40 4.94 0.26
CA ALA A 29 26.61 5.08 -1.17
C ALA A 29 27.97 4.51 -1.62
N ALA A 30 29.05 4.74 -0.87
CA ALA A 30 30.36 4.18 -1.18
C ALA A 30 30.33 2.64 -1.21
N VAL A 31 29.67 2.01 -0.24
CA VAL A 31 29.52 0.55 -0.20
C VAL A 31 28.64 0.04 -1.36
N VAL A 32 27.54 0.73 -1.68
CA VAL A 32 26.68 0.42 -2.84
C VAL A 32 27.46 0.49 -4.16
N LEU A 33 28.39 1.45 -4.27
CA LEU A 33 29.25 1.63 -5.45
C LEU A 33 30.47 0.69 -5.46
N GLY A 34 30.60 -0.23 -4.49
CA GLY A 34 31.60 -1.30 -4.50
C GLY A 34 32.74 -1.16 -3.49
N ALA A 35 32.74 -0.17 -2.60
CA ALA A 35 33.71 -0.08 -1.52
C ALA A 35 33.45 -1.15 -0.45
N SER A 36 34.07 -2.32 -0.59
CA SER A 36 33.81 -3.50 0.23
C SER A 36 34.61 -3.58 1.54
N THR A 37 35.51 -2.63 1.81
CA THR A 37 36.33 -2.58 3.03
C THR A 37 36.27 -1.20 3.68
N PRO A 38 36.46 -1.07 5.01
CA PRO A 38 36.47 0.23 5.69
C PRO A 38 37.46 1.22 5.08
N THR A 39 38.66 0.74 4.71
CA THR A 39 39.68 1.56 4.05
C THR A 39 39.22 2.05 2.67
N ALA A 40 38.59 1.18 1.87
CA ALA A 40 38.03 1.59 0.59
C ALA A 40 36.89 2.61 0.75
N VAL A 41 36.08 2.46 1.80
CA VAL A 41 35.00 3.40 2.13
C VAL A 41 35.56 4.77 2.53
N VAL A 42 36.64 4.83 3.31
CA VAL A 42 37.35 6.09 3.63
C VAL A 42 37.77 6.81 2.35
N THR A 43 38.44 6.09 1.44
CA THR A 43 38.89 6.65 0.17
C THR A 43 37.73 7.14 -0.70
N ALA A 44 36.67 6.34 -0.82
CA ALA A 44 35.53 6.64 -1.69
C ALA A 44 34.61 7.74 -1.11
N SER A 45 34.40 7.76 0.20
CA SER A 45 33.52 8.75 0.85
C SER A 45 34.21 10.08 1.12
N GLY A 46 35.55 10.10 1.23
CA GLY A 46 36.34 11.27 1.61
C GLY A 46 36.17 11.68 3.08
N LEU A 47 35.65 10.79 3.93
CA LEU A 47 35.40 11.04 5.35
C LEU A 47 36.54 10.52 6.23
N PRO A 48 36.77 11.10 7.43
CA PRO A 48 37.73 10.57 8.40
C PRO A 48 37.40 9.15 8.81
N ALA A 49 38.42 8.31 9.04
CA ALA A 49 38.24 6.91 9.43
C ALA A 49 37.30 6.73 10.64
N ARG A 50 37.40 7.61 11.65
CA ARG A 50 36.52 7.59 12.84
C ARG A 50 35.04 7.80 12.48
N SER A 51 34.74 8.73 11.57
CA SER A 51 33.38 8.99 11.09
C SER A 51 32.85 7.81 10.28
N VAL A 52 33.69 7.25 9.40
CA VAL A 52 33.35 6.05 8.62
C VAL A 52 33.01 4.88 9.51
N GLU A 53 33.83 4.58 10.52
CA GLU A 53 33.56 3.50 11.48
C GLU A 53 32.27 3.73 12.26
N ALA A 54 32.01 4.96 12.71
CA ALA A 54 30.78 5.31 13.42
C ALA A 54 29.54 5.14 12.52
N ALA A 55 29.62 5.57 11.27
CA ALA A 55 28.57 5.41 10.28
C ALA A 55 28.31 3.94 9.95
N ILE A 56 29.36 3.14 9.71
CA ILE A 56 29.24 1.69 9.46
C ILE A 56 28.51 1.02 10.63
N ARG A 57 28.92 1.28 11.87
CA ARG A 57 28.25 0.71 13.06
C ARG A 57 26.76 1.06 13.11
N ARG A 58 26.41 2.31 12.84
CA ARG A 58 25.00 2.75 12.85
C ARG A 58 24.18 2.15 11.71
N LEU A 59 24.75 2.04 10.51
CA LEU A 59 24.09 1.42 9.37
C LEU A 59 23.92 -0.10 9.56
N GLN A 60 24.87 -0.77 10.24
CA GLN A 60 24.74 -2.18 10.61
C GLN A 60 23.63 -2.39 11.64
N GLN A 61 23.60 -1.57 12.71
CA GLN A 61 22.53 -1.61 13.70
C GLN A 61 21.16 -1.30 13.08
N GLY A 62 21.13 -0.45 12.06
CA GLY A 62 19.94 -0.07 11.31
C GLY A 62 19.54 -1.04 10.18
N GLY A 63 20.27 -2.14 9.98
CA GLY A 63 19.95 -3.13 8.96
C GLY A 63 20.19 -2.68 7.50
N LEU A 64 21.02 -1.65 7.28
CA LEU A 64 21.39 -1.18 5.94
C LEU A 64 22.74 -1.71 5.47
N LEU A 65 23.61 -2.16 6.38
CA LEU A 65 24.89 -2.78 6.03
C LEU A 65 25.05 -4.12 6.76
N ALA A 66 25.68 -5.08 6.10
CA ALA A 66 26.12 -6.33 6.69
C ALA A 66 27.62 -6.56 6.42
N VAL A 67 28.20 -7.52 7.14
CA VAL A 67 29.52 -8.08 6.80
C VAL A 67 29.31 -9.54 6.42
N THR A 68 29.71 -9.89 5.21
CA THR A 68 29.66 -11.26 4.67
C THR A 68 31.04 -11.63 4.17
N ASP A 69 31.59 -12.74 4.65
CA ASP A 69 32.95 -13.20 4.32
C ASP A 69 34.02 -12.11 4.49
N GLY A 70 33.88 -11.27 5.52
CA GLY A 70 34.80 -10.17 5.82
C GLY A 70 34.63 -8.93 4.92
N THR A 71 33.66 -8.91 4.02
CA THR A 71 33.36 -7.78 3.14
C THR A 71 32.09 -7.04 3.54
N LEU A 72 32.09 -5.71 3.39
CA LEU A 72 30.91 -4.88 3.60
C LEU A 72 29.95 -5.05 2.42
N VAL A 73 28.70 -5.41 2.73
CA VAL A 73 27.64 -5.62 1.75
C VAL A 73 26.46 -4.70 2.07
N PRO A 74 25.91 -3.98 1.07
CA PRO A 74 24.73 -3.14 1.27
C PRO A 74 23.46 -4.00 1.28
N LEU A 75 22.59 -3.80 2.28
CA LEU A 75 21.30 -4.46 2.37
C LEU A 75 20.21 -3.60 1.68
N ALA A 76 20.36 -3.36 0.38
CA ALA A 76 19.42 -2.52 -0.38
C ALA A 76 17.99 -3.09 -0.44
N GLU A 77 17.82 -4.41 -0.30
CA GLU A 77 16.49 -5.03 -0.23
C GLU A 77 15.71 -4.59 1.02
N ALA A 78 16.37 -4.10 2.08
CA ALA A 78 15.72 -3.55 3.26
C ALA A 78 14.76 -2.39 2.92
N PHE A 79 15.00 -1.62 1.86
CA PHE A 79 14.06 -0.59 1.41
C PHE A 79 12.76 -1.22 0.90
N LYS A 80 12.86 -2.23 0.03
CA LYS A 80 11.68 -2.91 -0.53
C LYS A 80 10.93 -3.67 0.56
N ASP A 81 11.65 -4.35 1.44
CA ASP A 81 11.07 -5.10 2.55
C ASP A 81 10.41 -4.15 3.55
N SER A 82 11.02 -3.00 3.86
CA SER A 82 10.42 -1.99 4.73
C SER A 82 9.10 -1.47 4.16
N VAL A 83 9.02 -1.20 2.85
CA VAL A 83 7.80 -0.71 2.19
C VAL A 83 6.73 -1.79 2.12
N ARG A 84 7.12 -3.05 1.86
CA ARG A 84 6.19 -4.20 1.83
C ARG A 84 5.63 -4.52 3.22
N SER A 85 6.46 -4.40 4.25
CA SER A 85 6.08 -4.67 5.64
C SER A 85 5.41 -3.48 6.31
N SER A 86 5.72 -2.24 5.89
CA SER A 86 4.96 -1.05 6.23
C SER A 86 3.70 -1.01 5.40
N VAL A 87 2.69 -1.77 5.81
CA VAL A 87 1.32 -1.42 5.43
C VAL A 87 1.08 -0.01 5.97
N PRO A 88 0.70 0.99 5.14
CA PRO A 88 0.29 2.28 5.67
C PRO A 88 -0.93 2.05 6.54
N VAL A 89 -0.75 2.09 7.85
CA VAL A 89 -1.84 2.28 8.80
C VAL A 89 -1.93 3.78 9.03
N GLU A 90 -2.35 4.50 8.00
CA GLU A 90 -3.09 5.73 8.28
C GLU A 90 -4.45 5.30 8.87
N ASP A 91 -5.06 6.12 9.72
CA ASP A 91 -6.41 5.94 10.28
C ASP A 91 -7.48 5.93 9.16
N VAL A 92 -7.42 4.92 8.30
CA VAL A 92 -8.28 4.72 7.15
C VAL A 92 -9.24 3.63 7.55
N VAL A 93 -10.50 4.02 7.74
CA VAL A 93 -11.61 3.08 7.81
C VAL A 93 -11.46 2.13 6.61
N PRO A 94 -11.25 0.82 6.83
CA PRO A 94 -11.08 -0.13 5.74
C PRO A 94 -12.27 -0.02 4.79
N LEU A 95 -12.01 0.11 3.48
CA LEU A 95 -13.10 0.16 2.50
C LEU A 95 -13.62 -1.25 2.18
N GLY A 96 -12.82 -2.28 2.45
CA GLY A 96 -13.15 -3.68 2.26
C GLY A 96 -12.81 -4.57 3.46
N PRO A 97 -13.43 -5.77 3.56
CA PRO A 97 -13.28 -6.67 4.70
C PRO A 97 -11.92 -7.40 4.75
N ASP A 98 -11.21 -7.46 3.62
CA ASP A 98 -9.89 -8.06 3.51
C ASP A 98 -8.92 -7.13 2.76
N ARG A 99 -7.60 -7.35 2.94
CA ARG A 99 -6.55 -6.53 2.35
C ARG A 99 -6.58 -6.49 0.82
N GLN A 100 -7.00 -7.58 0.17
CA GLN A 100 -7.03 -7.66 -1.29
C GLN A 100 -8.16 -6.80 -1.85
N ARG A 101 -9.35 -6.87 -1.26
CA ARG A 101 -10.49 -6.02 -1.61
C ARG A 101 -10.20 -4.56 -1.32
N ASP A 102 -9.65 -4.25 -0.16
CA ASP A 102 -9.28 -2.89 0.23
C ASP A 102 -8.28 -2.26 -0.76
N GLN A 103 -7.27 -3.02 -1.21
CA GLN A 103 -6.34 -2.55 -2.24
C GLN A 103 -7.03 -2.28 -3.59
N VAL A 104 -7.97 -3.13 -3.99
CA VAL A 104 -8.78 -2.90 -5.20
C VAL A 104 -9.59 -1.62 -5.04
N LEU A 105 -10.30 -1.44 -3.93
CA LEU A 105 -11.13 -0.26 -3.70
C LEU A 105 -10.31 1.03 -3.69
N ARG A 106 -9.17 1.06 -3.01
CA ARG A 106 -8.25 2.22 -3.01
C ARG A 106 -7.69 2.57 -4.39
N THR A 107 -7.61 1.59 -5.30
CA THR A 107 -7.13 1.84 -6.67
C THR A 107 -8.17 2.58 -7.52
N PHE A 108 -9.46 2.32 -7.27
CA PHE A 108 -10.55 2.83 -8.11
C PHE A 108 -11.39 3.92 -7.43
N ILE A 109 -11.37 4.02 -6.10
CA ILE A 109 -12.09 5.04 -5.33
C ILE A 109 -11.09 6.07 -4.85
N VAL A 110 -11.24 7.29 -5.33
CA VAL A 110 -10.41 8.45 -4.99
C VAL A 110 -11.35 9.54 -4.52
N ASP A 111 -11.12 10.08 -3.33
CA ASP A 111 -11.96 11.12 -2.70
C ASP A 111 -13.46 10.77 -2.67
N GLY A 112 -13.77 9.49 -2.43
CA GLY A 112 -15.14 8.98 -2.37
C GLY A 112 -15.85 8.85 -3.73
N ARG A 113 -15.16 9.08 -4.85
CA ARG A 113 -15.68 8.88 -6.21
C ARG A 113 -14.96 7.74 -6.90
N LEU A 114 -15.69 7.04 -7.75
CA LEU A 114 -15.11 6.07 -8.66
C LEU A 114 -14.37 6.83 -9.76
N SER A 115 -13.06 6.62 -9.89
CA SER A 115 -12.23 7.26 -10.92
C SER A 115 -12.48 6.67 -12.32
N GLN A 116 -12.66 5.35 -12.38
CA GLN A 116 -12.99 4.61 -13.60
C GLN A 116 -13.65 3.27 -13.25
N ILE A 117 -14.49 2.76 -14.15
CA ILE A 117 -15.08 1.43 -14.01
C ILE A 117 -14.01 0.37 -14.36
N PRO A 118 -13.68 -0.59 -13.47
CA PRO A 118 -12.68 -1.60 -13.77
C PRO A 118 -13.07 -2.48 -14.98
N ALA A 119 -12.13 -2.68 -15.91
CA ALA A 119 -12.32 -3.59 -17.04
C ALA A 119 -12.31 -5.07 -16.62
N ALA A 120 -11.47 -5.42 -15.64
CA ALA A 120 -11.36 -6.78 -15.13
C ALA A 120 -12.58 -7.15 -14.26
N HIS A 121 -13.27 -8.22 -14.64
CA HIS A 121 -14.53 -8.66 -14.01
C HIS A 121 -14.43 -8.79 -12.48
N GLY A 122 -13.40 -9.48 -11.96
CA GLY A 122 -13.24 -9.67 -10.52
C GLY A 122 -13.06 -8.37 -9.74
N LYS A 123 -12.27 -7.42 -10.27
CA LYS A 123 -12.09 -6.10 -9.65
C LYS A 123 -13.38 -5.28 -9.71
N ARG A 124 -14.11 -5.39 -10.82
CA ARG A 124 -15.41 -4.73 -11.00
C ARG A 124 -16.43 -5.22 -9.97
N LEU A 125 -16.50 -6.52 -9.69
CA LEU A 125 -17.40 -7.05 -8.66
C LEU A 125 -17.11 -6.47 -7.28
N VAL A 126 -15.83 -6.37 -6.88
CA VAL A 126 -15.45 -5.77 -5.59
C VAL A 126 -15.91 -4.30 -5.49
N VAL A 127 -15.72 -3.52 -6.55
CA VAL A 127 -16.19 -2.13 -6.60
C VAL A 127 -17.72 -2.03 -6.56
N LEU A 128 -18.42 -2.87 -7.32
CA LEU A 128 -19.89 -2.87 -7.35
C LEU A 128 -20.50 -3.29 -6.01
N GLU A 129 -19.91 -4.28 -5.33
CA GLU A 129 -20.30 -4.68 -3.98
C GLU A 129 -20.20 -3.51 -2.99
N HIS A 130 -19.10 -2.76 -3.06
CA HIS A 130 -18.90 -1.58 -2.21
C HIS A 130 -19.93 -0.48 -2.53
N ILE A 131 -20.17 -0.16 -3.81
CA ILE A 131 -21.18 0.82 -4.21
C ILE A 131 -22.60 0.37 -3.79
N ALA A 132 -22.89 -0.94 -3.87
CA ALA A 132 -24.18 -1.50 -3.47
C ALA A 132 -24.49 -1.29 -1.98
N SER A 133 -23.48 -1.09 -1.13
CA SER A 133 -23.67 -0.73 0.29
C SER A 133 -24.35 0.63 0.49
N SER A 134 -24.38 1.50 -0.54
CA SER A 134 -25.15 2.75 -0.52
C SER A 134 -26.68 2.53 -0.55
N PHE A 135 -27.13 1.29 -0.76
CA PHE A 135 -28.53 0.93 -0.79
C PHE A 135 -28.88 0.07 0.43
N GLU A 136 -29.91 0.48 1.15
CA GLU A 136 -30.38 -0.24 2.33
C GLU A 136 -31.16 -1.50 1.92
N PRO A 137 -30.85 -2.67 2.51
CA PRO A 137 -31.63 -3.88 2.30
C PRO A 137 -33.11 -3.69 2.67
N GLY A 138 -34.01 -4.19 1.83
CA GLY A 138 -35.46 -4.07 2.05
C GLY A 138 -36.08 -2.74 1.62
N VAL A 139 -35.28 -1.72 1.30
CA VAL A 139 -35.77 -0.43 0.80
C VAL A 139 -35.96 -0.46 -0.72
N ARG A 140 -37.03 0.19 -1.18
CA ARG A 140 -37.40 0.32 -2.59
C ARG A 140 -37.10 1.73 -3.07
N TYR A 141 -36.23 1.85 -4.07
CA TYR A 141 -35.79 3.12 -4.62
C TYR A 141 -36.36 3.31 -6.04
N PRO A 142 -37.10 4.37 -6.34
CA PRO A 142 -37.43 4.71 -7.72
C PRO A 142 -36.15 5.03 -8.49
N GLU A 143 -36.15 4.80 -9.82
CA GLU A 143 -34.99 5.02 -10.68
C GLU A 143 -34.33 6.40 -10.49
N ARG A 144 -35.13 7.44 -10.25
CA ARG A 144 -34.62 8.81 -10.04
C ARG A 144 -33.70 8.90 -8.82
N GLU A 145 -34.02 8.20 -7.74
CA GLU A 145 -33.21 8.17 -6.51
C GLU A 145 -31.95 7.33 -6.70
N VAL A 146 -32.07 6.18 -7.37
CA VAL A 146 -30.89 5.37 -7.74
C VAL A 146 -29.92 6.18 -8.57
N ASN A 147 -30.41 6.92 -9.56
CA ASN A 147 -29.58 7.77 -10.40
C ASN A 147 -28.92 8.91 -9.59
N ALA A 148 -29.60 9.46 -8.59
CA ALA A 148 -29.01 10.48 -7.71
C ALA A 148 -27.87 9.91 -6.86
N ILE A 149 -28.08 8.74 -6.24
CA ILE A 149 -27.06 8.03 -5.45
C ILE A 149 -25.85 7.70 -6.32
N LEU A 150 -26.06 7.11 -7.50
CA LEU A 150 -24.96 6.68 -8.37
C LEU A 150 -24.17 7.84 -9.01
N ARG A 151 -24.76 9.03 -9.16
CA ARG A 151 -24.03 10.24 -9.60
C ARG A 151 -23.01 10.75 -8.58
N ALA A 152 -23.24 10.46 -7.29
CA ALA A 152 -22.22 10.72 -6.28
C ALA A 152 -20.97 9.85 -6.49
N TRP A 153 -21.14 8.68 -7.10
CA TRP A 153 -20.05 7.73 -7.38
C TRP A 153 -19.37 7.97 -8.72
N HIS A 154 -20.11 8.14 -9.81
CA HIS A 154 -19.53 8.25 -11.16
C HIS A 154 -20.49 8.96 -12.12
N ASP A 155 -19.95 9.67 -13.12
CA ASP A 155 -20.75 10.41 -14.09
C ASP A 155 -21.57 9.47 -14.99
N ASP A 156 -20.96 8.34 -15.39
CA ASP A 156 -21.63 7.20 -16.03
C ASP A 156 -22.42 6.33 -15.01
N HIS A 157 -23.33 6.98 -14.30
CA HIS A 157 -24.27 6.35 -13.37
C HIS A 157 -25.20 5.33 -14.06
N ALA A 158 -25.45 5.49 -15.37
CA ALA A 158 -26.25 4.55 -16.15
C ALA A 158 -25.53 3.21 -16.33
N ALA A 159 -24.23 3.22 -16.64
CA ALA A 159 -23.43 2.00 -16.69
C ALA A 159 -23.34 1.32 -15.33
N LEU A 160 -23.11 2.08 -14.25
CA LEU A 160 -23.11 1.53 -12.88
C LEU A 160 -24.43 0.85 -12.54
N ARG A 161 -25.56 1.50 -12.82
CA ARG A 161 -26.89 0.93 -12.59
C ARG A 161 -27.08 -0.38 -13.35
N ARG A 162 -26.64 -0.44 -14.61
CA ARG A 162 -26.68 -1.67 -15.42
C ARG A 162 -25.83 -2.77 -14.80
N TYR A 163 -24.58 -2.47 -14.44
CA TYR A 163 -23.67 -3.44 -13.84
C TYR A 163 -24.13 -3.97 -12.48
N LEU A 164 -24.74 -3.12 -11.65
CA LEU A 164 -25.30 -3.52 -10.36
C LEU A 164 -26.46 -4.51 -10.52
N VAL A 165 -27.27 -4.35 -11.57
CA VAL A 165 -28.33 -5.30 -11.90
C VAL A 165 -27.77 -6.58 -12.50
N ASP A 166 -26.90 -6.46 -13.50
CA ASP A 166 -26.31 -7.62 -14.21
C ASP A 166 -25.52 -8.52 -13.25
N SER A 167 -24.92 -7.94 -12.21
CA SER A 167 -24.15 -8.68 -11.19
C SER A 167 -25.00 -9.14 -10.00
N GLY A 168 -26.32 -8.87 -10.01
CA GLY A 168 -27.26 -9.34 -8.99
C GLY A 168 -27.26 -8.56 -7.66
N TYR A 169 -26.54 -7.44 -7.56
CA TYR A 169 -26.54 -6.60 -6.35
C TYR A 169 -27.85 -5.82 -6.19
N LEU A 170 -28.44 -5.38 -7.29
CA LEU A 170 -29.76 -4.76 -7.35
C LEU A 170 -30.71 -5.58 -8.22
N THR A 171 -31.97 -5.67 -7.81
CA THR A 171 -33.07 -6.14 -8.67
C THR A 171 -33.94 -4.95 -9.06
N ARG A 172 -34.55 -5.03 -10.25
CA ARG A 172 -35.48 -4.03 -10.76
C ARG A 172 -36.82 -4.64 -11.16
N ALA A 173 -37.91 -3.95 -10.82
CA ALA A 173 -39.25 -4.14 -11.40
C ALA A 173 -39.96 -2.79 -11.49
N ASP A 174 -40.70 -2.52 -12.57
CA ASP A 174 -41.51 -1.29 -12.75
C ASP A 174 -40.78 0.02 -12.44
N ASN A 175 -39.53 0.15 -12.89
CA ASN A 175 -38.62 1.29 -12.62
C ASN A 175 -38.30 1.54 -11.13
N VAL A 176 -38.56 0.54 -10.29
CA VAL A 176 -38.19 0.51 -8.89
C VAL A 176 -37.07 -0.51 -8.70
N TYR A 177 -36.10 -0.15 -7.87
CA TYR A 177 -34.90 -0.91 -7.58
C TYR A 177 -34.85 -1.25 -6.10
N TRP A 178 -34.23 -2.38 -5.75
CA TRP A 178 -33.90 -2.71 -4.37
C TRP A 178 -32.65 -3.56 -4.32
N ARG A 179 -31.96 -3.49 -3.18
CA ARG A 179 -30.81 -4.34 -2.93
C ARG A 179 -31.26 -5.79 -2.72
N SER A 180 -30.73 -6.67 -3.57
CA SER A 180 -31.05 -8.11 -3.61
C SER A 180 -29.83 -9.00 -3.37
N GLY A 181 -28.62 -8.43 -3.32
CA GLY A 181 -27.37 -9.15 -3.13
C GLY A 181 -26.29 -8.36 -2.40
N GLY A 182 -25.18 -9.04 -2.11
CA GLY A 182 -24.06 -8.53 -1.31
C GLY A 182 -24.17 -8.88 0.18
N PRO A 183 -23.11 -8.61 0.98
CA PRO A 183 -23.06 -8.95 2.39
C PRO A 183 -24.06 -8.09 3.19
N VAL A 184 -24.88 -8.74 4.00
CA VAL A 184 -25.72 -8.08 5.01
C VAL A 184 -24.97 -8.09 6.33
N ASP A 185 -24.76 -6.93 6.93
CA ASP A 185 -24.30 -6.83 8.32
C ASP A 185 -25.52 -7.20 9.18
N VAL A 186 -25.52 -8.43 9.73
CA VAL A 186 -26.57 -8.98 10.61
C VAL A 186 -26.15 -8.83 12.06
#